data_AF-A0A943Y7T0-F1
#
_entry.id   AF-A0A943Y7T0-F1
#
_cell.length_a   1.000
_cell.length_b   1.000
_cell.length_c   1.000
_cell.angle_alpha   90.00
_cell.angle_beta   90.00
_cell.angle_gamma   90.00
#
_symmetry.space_group_name_H-M   'P 1'
#
loop_
_entity.id
_entity.type
_entity.pdbx_description
1 polymer ?
#
loop_
_entity_poly.entity_id
_entity_poly.type
_entity_poly.pdbx_seq_one_letter_code
_entity_poly.pdbx_strand_id
1 'polypeptide(L)'
;MEQLLNSEETELCKILSLALHGKKSFDTDRKIDWNALIQMAEKHKVLPFLFDILQGADLPQEQQKILQKKGQQTVQQSYRLLFLSKSIIEELKEYGIDAILLKGSGVAALYPVPEYRKSGDIDILMKNKEEAERACKILEKRGFCKKEYQAAHHHIACSGVDGIEMELHVTLAEPFDSEKTNTYLKQCQASFFEHRKSQDVMGVTFELAADAYQAFYLLLHMLQHFLRAGFGLKLLCDWVVFWEKPVRKEEKDTFIQLLEGSGLIGFASIITAVCVKYLQLDREKVAFLLDRESFDKKTVSSFMKEIFEAEEFGHSDTDRMVVLRGTKLTDYIREFHHQMKLTYPKAGRCVILYPVLWIMTLCGFLYRNRKVRGTSGRAIMKKAHKRSKLMEQIHLFR
;
A
#
# COMPACT_ATOMS: atom_id res chain seq x y z
N MET A 1 -0.48 -30.78 -3.28
CA MET A 1 0.78 -30.00 -3.25
C MET A 1 0.47 -28.54 -2.97
N GLU A 2 0.66 -28.16 -1.71
CA GLU A 2 0.70 -26.83 -1.06
C GLU A 2 -0.19 -25.70 -1.64
N GLN A 3 -1.51 -25.86 -1.57
CA GLN A 3 -2.41 -24.69 -1.47
C GLN A 3 -2.30 -24.18 -0.03
N LEU A 4 -1.49 -23.12 0.17
CA LEU A 4 -1.36 -22.44 1.47
C LEU A 4 -2.57 -21.56 1.78
N LEU A 5 -3.35 -21.22 0.76
CA LEU A 5 -4.60 -20.48 0.91
C LEU A 5 -5.73 -21.43 1.25
N ASN A 6 -6.61 -21.01 2.16
CA ASN A 6 -7.85 -21.72 2.45
C ASN A 6 -8.88 -21.54 1.31
N SER A 7 -10.06 -22.15 1.46
CA SER A 7 -11.13 -22.09 0.47
C SER A 7 -11.58 -20.66 0.21
N GLU A 8 -11.86 -19.89 1.25
CA GLU A 8 -12.41 -18.54 1.15
C GLU A 8 -11.40 -17.54 0.56
N GLU A 9 -10.13 -17.65 0.94
CA GLU A 9 -9.01 -16.87 0.38
C GLU A 9 -8.88 -17.14 -1.13
N THR A 10 -9.03 -18.40 -1.54
CA THR A 10 -8.98 -18.80 -2.96
C THR A 10 -10.19 -18.28 -3.73
N GLU A 11 -11.40 -18.38 -3.18
CA GLU A 11 -12.62 -17.87 -3.83
C GLU A 11 -12.59 -16.34 -3.93
N LEU A 12 -12.11 -15.63 -2.90
CA LEU A 12 -11.95 -14.18 -2.96
C LEU A 12 -10.99 -13.78 -4.11
N CYS A 13 -9.85 -14.45 -4.27
CA CYS A 13 -8.93 -14.18 -5.39
C CYS A 13 -9.61 -14.37 -6.76
N LYS A 14 -10.44 -15.43 -6.93
CA LYS A 14 -11.18 -15.66 -8.17
C LYS A 14 -12.20 -14.55 -8.44
N ILE A 15 -12.99 -14.18 -7.45
CA ILE A 15 -14.00 -13.13 -7.59
C ILE A 15 -13.34 -11.79 -7.95
N LEU A 16 -12.22 -11.46 -7.28
CA LEU A 16 -11.45 -10.26 -7.60
C LEU A 16 -10.90 -10.31 -9.02
N SER A 17 -10.32 -11.43 -9.45
CA SER A 17 -9.84 -11.58 -10.82
C SER A 17 -10.96 -11.31 -11.84
N LEU A 18 -12.16 -11.85 -11.62
CA LEU A 18 -13.33 -11.57 -12.47
C LEU A 18 -13.68 -10.08 -12.50
N ALA A 19 -13.69 -9.41 -11.34
CA ALA A 19 -13.96 -7.98 -11.23
C ALA A 19 -12.92 -7.13 -11.98
N LEU A 20 -11.63 -7.42 -11.82
CA LEU A 20 -10.53 -6.65 -12.44
C LEU A 20 -10.51 -6.80 -13.97
N HIS A 21 -11.05 -7.89 -14.50
CA HIS A 21 -11.16 -8.16 -15.94
C HIS A 21 -12.56 -7.85 -16.52
N GLY A 22 -13.38 -7.09 -15.79
CA GLY A 22 -14.67 -6.58 -16.27
C GLY A 22 -15.73 -7.67 -16.52
N LYS A 23 -15.59 -8.84 -15.90
CA LYS A 23 -16.64 -9.87 -15.91
C LYS A 23 -17.79 -9.42 -14.98
N LYS A 24 -18.97 -10.04 -15.12
CA LYS A 24 -20.18 -9.66 -14.37
C LYS A 24 -20.92 -10.84 -13.75
N SER A 25 -20.32 -12.02 -13.79
CA SER A 25 -20.94 -13.23 -13.28
C SER A 25 -19.91 -14.06 -12.55
N PHE A 26 -20.32 -14.59 -11.42
CA PHE A 26 -19.58 -15.58 -10.67
C PHE A 26 -20.45 -16.82 -10.53
N ASP A 27 -19.88 -17.95 -10.89
CA ASP A 27 -20.47 -19.25 -10.70
C ASP A 27 -19.49 -20.11 -9.89
N THR A 28 -20.03 -20.87 -8.95
CA THR A 28 -19.25 -21.74 -8.08
C THR A 28 -20.09 -22.90 -7.60
N ASP A 29 -19.56 -24.11 -7.79
CA ASP A 29 -20.16 -25.33 -7.25
C ASP A 29 -19.85 -25.53 -5.75
N ARG A 30 -19.08 -24.60 -5.15
CA ARG A 30 -18.59 -24.72 -3.77
C ARG A 30 -19.51 -24.01 -2.80
N LYS A 31 -19.72 -24.64 -1.64
CA LYS A 31 -20.37 -23.99 -0.51
C LYS A 31 -19.45 -22.90 0.06
N ILE A 32 -19.85 -21.65 -0.07
CA ILE A 32 -19.10 -20.49 0.43
C ILE A 32 -19.67 -20.04 1.78
N ASP A 33 -18.78 -19.80 2.76
CA ASP A 33 -19.11 -19.00 3.93
C ASP A 33 -19.10 -17.51 3.55
N TRP A 34 -20.27 -16.99 3.19
CA TRP A 34 -20.43 -15.60 2.77
C TRP A 34 -20.07 -14.59 3.87
N ASN A 35 -20.22 -14.95 5.15
CA ASN A 35 -19.83 -14.07 6.25
C ASN A 35 -18.31 -13.93 6.30
N ALA A 36 -17.59 -15.06 6.27
CA ALA A 36 -16.14 -15.06 6.28
C ALA A 36 -15.57 -14.33 5.06
N LEU A 37 -16.14 -14.57 3.87
CA LEU A 37 -15.69 -13.95 2.62
C LEU A 37 -15.90 -12.43 2.62
N ILE A 38 -17.07 -11.93 3.04
CA ILE A 38 -17.34 -10.49 3.10
C ILE A 38 -16.46 -9.79 4.13
N GLN A 39 -16.28 -10.39 5.31
CA GLN A 39 -15.39 -9.83 6.33
C GLN A 39 -13.95 -9.77 5.83
N MET A 40 -13.48 -10.83 5.15
CA MET A 40 -12.15 -10.86 4.53
C MET A 40 -12.01 -9.78 3.45
N ALA A 41 -12.98 -9.65 2.55
CA ALA A 41 -12.98 -8.62 1.52
C ALA A 41 -12.98 -7.19 2.11
N GLU A 42 -13.70 -6.96 3.22
CA GLU A 42 -13.69 -5.68 3.91
C GLU A 42 -12.35 -5.40 4.60
N LYS A 43 -11.71 -6.41 5.18
CA LYS A 43 -10.36 -6.29 5.78
C LYS A 43 -9.27 -5.99 4.76
N HIS A 44 -9.41 -6.51 3.54
CA HIS A 44 -8.51 -6.24 2.43
C HIS A 44 -8.89 -5.01 1.57
N LYS A 45 -9.97 -4.29 1.93
CA LYS A 45 -10.54 -3.13 1.21
C LYS A 45 -10.91 -3.37 -0.24
N VAL A 46 -11.37 -4.57 -0.53
CA VAL A 46 -11.78 -4.98 -1.87
C VAL A 46 -13.27 -5.30 -1.97
N LEU A 47 -14.01 -5.26 -0.86
CA LEU A 47 -15.45 -5.56 -0.82
C LEU A 47 -16.28 -4.85 -1.90
N PRO A 48 -16.09 -3.55 -2.22
CA PRO A 48 -16.88 -2.90 -3.26
C PRO A 48 -16.69 -3.52 -4.66
N PHE A 49 -15.53 -4.11 -4.96
CA PHE A 49 -15.28 -4.78 -6.25
C PHE A 49 -16.13 -6.04 -6.45
N LEU A 50 -16.64 -6.62 -5.36
CA LEU A 50 -17.47 -7.82 -5.41
C LEU A 50 -18.92 -7.50 -5.81
N PHE A 51 -19.35 -6.23 -5.76
CA PHE A 51 -20.75 -5.84 -5.90
C PHE A 51 -21.39 -6.36 -7.20
N ASP A 52 -20.82 -6.01 -8.36
CA ASP A 52 -21.35 -6.43 -9.65
C ASP A 52 -21.21 -7.93 -9.88
N ILE A 53 -20.11 -8.53 -9.41
CA ILE A 53 -19.83 -9.95 -9.62
C ILE A 53 -20.82 -10.84 -8.88
N LEU A 54 -21.20 -10.44 -7.65
CA LEU A 54 -22.06 -11.22 -6.78
C LEU A 54 -23.55 -10.88 -6.89
N GLN A 55 -23.94 -9.95 -7.77
CA GLN A 55 -25.33 -9.56 -7.94
C GLN A 55 -26.24 -10.73 -8.38
N GLY A 56 -25.70 -11.67 -9.17
CA GLY A 56 -26.39 -12.86 -9.64
C GLY A 56 -26.15 -14.13 -8.81
N ALA A 57 -25.36 -14.05 -7.73
CA ALA A 57 -25.08 -15.20 -6.88
C ALA A 57 -26.14 -15.35 -5.78
N ASP A 58 -26.35 -16.58 -5.30
CA ASP A 58 -27.29 -16.91 -4.21
C ASP A 58 -26.73 -16.46 -2.85
N LEU A 59 -26.66 -15.14 -2.65
CA LEU A 59 -26.21 -14.51 -1.41
C LEU A 59 -27.39 -14.40 -0.43
N PRO A 60 -27.20 -14.74 0.86
CA PRO A 60 -28.22 -14.46 1.85
C PRO A 60 -28.47 -12.96 2.01
N GLN A 61 -29.71 -12.61 2.37
CA GLN A 61 -30.23 -11.25 2.29
C GLN A 61 -29.41 -10.22 3.09
N GLU A 62 -28.86 -10.60 4.24
CA GLU A 62 -28.06 -9.71 5.08
C GLU A 62 -26.74 -9.33 4.40
N GLN A 63 -26.08 -10.29 3.75
CA GLN A 63 -24.84 -10.09 3.01
C GLN A 63 -25.05 -9.21 1.79
N GLN A 64 -26.18 -9.39 1.10
CA GLN A 64 -26.59 -8.52 -0.01
C GLN A 64 -26.76 -7.06 0.44
N LYS A 65 -27.42 -6.81 1.59
CA LYS A 65 -27.56 -5.47 2.16
C LYS A 65 -26.21 -4.83 2.52
N ILE A 66 -25.30 -5.60 3.12
CA ILE A 66 -23.95 -5.12 3.46
C ILE A 66 -23.19 -4.71 2.20
N LEU A 67 -23.20 -5.57 1.18
CA LEU A 67 -22.51 -5.32 -0.09
C LEU A 67 -23.07 -4.07 -0.80
N GLN A 68 -24.40 -3.94 -0.85
CA GLN A 68 -25.07 -2.77 -1.43
C GLN A 68 -24.76 -1.48 -0.68
N LYS A 69 -24.89 -1.49 0.65
CA LYS A 69 -24.58 -0.31 1.47
C LYS A 69 -23.13 0.12 1.31
N LYS A 70 -22.19 -0.83 1.32
CA LYS A 70 -20.77 -0.54 1.16
C LYS A 70 -20.43 -0.04 -0.24
N GLY A 71 -21.03 -0.62 -1.27
CA GLY A 71 -20.91 -0.18 -2.65
C GLY A 71 -21.35 1.28 -2.79
N GLN A 72 -22.56 1.62 -2.33
CA GLN A 72 -23.10 2.98 -2.35
C GLN A 72 -22.20 4.00 -1.62
N GLN A 73 -21.74 3.66 -0.41
CA GLN A 73 -20.82 4.51 0.35
C GLN A 73 -19.50 4.75 -0.39
N THR A 74 -18.98 3.71 -1.05
CA THR A 74 -17.71 3.80 -1.79
C THR A 74 -17.86 4.69 -3.02
N VAL A 75 -18.96 4.54 -3.77
CA VAL A 75 -19.26 5.38 -4.93
C VAL A 75 -19.40 6.85 -4.52
N GLN A 76 -20.16 7.14 -3.46
CA GLN A 76 -20.31 8.50 -2.93
C GLN A 76 -18.97 9.11 -2.51
N GLN A 77 -18.14 8.34 -1.80
CA GLN A 77 -16.81 8.78 -1.39
C GLN A 77 -15.88 9.00 -2.59
N SER A 78 -15.96 8.15 -3.61
CA SER A 78 -15.14 8.25 -4.83
C SER A 78 -15.39 9.58 -5.55
N TYR A 79 -16.66 9.92 -5.82
CA TYR A 79 -17.01 11.19 -6.45
C TYR A 79 -16.64 12.39 -5.58
N ARG A 80 -16.83 12.29 -4.26
CA ARG A 80 -16.42 13.35 -3.33
C ARG A 80 -14.93 13.63 -3.42
N LEU A 81 -14.09 12.59 -3.35
CA LEU A 81 -12.64 12.72 -3.46
C LEU A 81 -12.23 13.21 -4.84
N LEU A 82 -12.85 12.73 -5.92
CA LEU A 82 -12.60 13.18 -7.29
C LEU A 82 -12.75 14.70 -7.42
N PHE A 83 -13.91 15.25 -7.04
CA PHE A 83 -14.18 16.68 -7.18
C PHE A 83 -13.40 17.54 -6.18
N LEU A 84 -13.16 17.03 -4.97
CA LEU A 84 -12.32 17.73 -3.99
C LEU A 84 -10.86 17.80 -4.46
N SER A 85 -10.30 16.71 -4.97
CA SER A 85 -8.96 16.68 -5.56
C SER A 85 -8.84 17.68 -6.71
N LYS A 86 -9.84 17.72 -7.61
CA LYS A 86 -9.88 18.69 -8.71
C LYS A 86 -9.80 20.13 -8.19
N SER A 87 -10.75 20.47 -7.33
CA SER A 87 -10.91 21.79 -6.75
C SER A 87 -9.67 22.27 -6.02
N ILE A 88 -8.93 21.38 -5.36
CA ILE A 88 -7.69 21.74 -4.65
C ILE A 88 -6.52 21.89 -5.63
N ILE A 89 -6.35 20.96 -6.58
CA ILE A 89 -5.26 21.03 -7.55
C ILE A 89 -5.38 22.27 -8.44
N GLU A 90 -6.59 22.64 -8.86
CA GLU A 90 -6.85 23.87 -9.62
C GLU A 90 -6.47 25.12 -8.81
N GLU A 91 -6.86 25.19 -7.53
CA GLU A 91 -6.50 26.30 -6.66
C GLU A 91 -4.98 26.38 -6.42
N LEU A 92 -4.32 25.25 -6.15
CA LEU A 92 -2.86 25.22 -6.02
C LEU A 92 -2.18 25.75 -7.30
N LYS A 93 -2.69 25.38 -8.47
CA LYS A 93 -2.20 25.86 -9.76
C LYS A 93 -2.39 27.37 -9.94
N GLU A 94 -3.52 27.94 -9.50
CA GLU A 94 -3.73 29.41 -9.50
C GLU A 94 -2.69 30.16 -8.65
N TYR A 95 -2.24 29.55 -7.56
CA TYR A 95 -1.14 30.05 -6.72
C TYR A 95 0.26 29.65 -7.22
N GLY A 96 0.37 29.15 -8.45
CA GLY A 96 1.64 28.75 -9.07
C GLY A 96 2.34 27.59 -8.37
N ILE A 97 1.60 26.74 -7.67
CA ILE A 97 2.10 25.52 -7.03
C ILE A 97 1.90 24.36 -7.99
N ASP A 98 3.00 23.69 -8.35
CA ASP A 98 2.95 22.49 -9.19
C ASP A 98 2.71 21.25 -8.30
N ALA A 99 1.80 20.38 -8.74
CA ALA A 99 1.27 19.29 -7.94
C ALA A 99 0.95 18.08 -8.83
N ILE A 100 1.36 16.89 -8.39
CA ILE A 100 1.01 15.63 -9.05
C ILE A 100 0.08 14.85 -8.12
N LEU A 101 -1.09 14.44 -8.63
CA LEU A 101 -1.98 13.55 -7.88
C LEU A 101 -1.36 12.15 -7.84
N LEU A 102 -1.24 11.61 -6.64
CA LEU A 102 -0.76 10.26 -6.40
C LEU A 102 -1.93 9.33 -6.07
N LYS A 103 -1.87 8.08 -6.53
CA LYS A 103 -2.85 7.02 -6.20
C LYS A 103 -4.29 7.48 -6.47
N GLY A 104 -5.18 7.30 -5.48
CA GLY A 104 -6.55 7.81 -5.46
C GLY A 104 -7.32 7.65 -6.77
N SER A 105 -7.92 8.77 -7.18
CA SER A 105 -8.71 8.88 -8.40
C SER A 105 -7.92 8.59 -9.67
N GLY A 106 -6.64 8.94 -9.73
CA GLY A 106 -5.77 8.67 -10.88
C GLY A 106 -5.61 7.19 -11.18
N VAL A 107 -5.54 6.35 -10.14
CA VAL A 107 -5.49 4.89 -10.27
C VAL A 107 -6.89 4.29 -10.43
N ALA A 108 -7.92 4.91 -9.85
CA ALA A 108 -9.31 4.48 -9.99
C ALA A 108 -9.75 4.40 -11.46
N ALA A 109 -9.31 5.35 -12.29
CA ALA A 109 -9.61 5.36 -13.74
C ALA A 109 -9.15 4.10 -14.49
N LEU A 110 -8.25 3.30 -13.92
CA LEU A 110 -7.75 2.07 -14.54
C LEU A 110 -8.66 0.86 -14.28
N TYR A 111 -9.58 0.95 -13.31
CA TYR A 111 -10.50 -0.13 -12.99
C TYR A 111 -11.68 -0.17 -13.99
N PRO A 112 -12.24 -1.36 -14.27
CA PRO A 112 -13.45 -1.48 -15.09
C PRO A 112 -14.64 -0.66 -14.58
N VAL A 113 -14.76 -0.54 -13.26
CA VAL A 113 -15.70 0.37 -12.58
C VAL A 113 -14.90 1.24 -11.60
N PRO A 114 -14.48 2.45 -12.02
CA PRO A 114 -13.61 3.32 -11.22
C PRO A 114 -14.15 3.62 -9.81
N GLU A 115 -15.45 3.78 -9.68
CA GLU A 115 -16.12 4.19 -8.45
C GLU A 115 -16.05 3.14 -7.33
N TYR A 116 -15.73 1.89 -7.65
CA TYR A 116 -15.54 0.84 -6.65
C TYR A 116 -14.15 0.86 -6.02
N ARG A 117 -13.19 1.60 -6.57
CA ARG A 117 -11.86 1.71 -5.97
C ARG A 117 -11.92 2.55 -4.71
N LYS A 118 -11.94 1.87 -3.56
CA LYS A 118 -11.97 2.53 -2.26
C LYS A 118 -10.72 3.41 -2.03
N SER A 119 -10.96 4.70 -1.83
CA SER A 119 -9.98 5.71 -1.40
C SER A 119 -10.52 6.45 -0.16
N GLY A 120 -9.62 6.91 0.71
CA GLY A 120 -9.99 7.63 1.95
C GLY A 120 -9.31 8.99 2.11
N ASP A 121 -8.19 9.15 1.42
CA ASP A 121 -7.26 10.26 1.47
C ASP A 121 -6.99 10.82 0.06
N ILE A 122 -6.41 12.01 0.02
CA ILE A 122 -5.89 12.64 -1.19
C ILE A 122 -4.39 12.81 -1.02
N ASP A 123 -3.61 12.05 -1.79
CA ASP A 123 -2.15 12.15 -1.82
C ASP A 123 -1.69 13.04 -2.97
N ILE A 124 -0.89 14.06 -2.66
CA ILE A 124 -0.34 14.99 -3.65
C ILE A 124 1.18 15.06 -3.48
N LEU A 125 1.92 14.82 -4.57
CA LEU A 125 3.36 15.03 -4.58
C LEU A 125 3.67 16.51 -4.78
N MET A 126 4.48 17.06 -3.87
CA MET A 126 4.97 18.42 -3.91
C MET A 126 6.42 18.44 -4.37
N LYS A 127 6.82 19.52 -5.05
CA LYS A 127 8.18 19.68 -5.56
C LYS A 127 9.23 19.67 -4.46
N ASN A 128 8.92 20.29 -3.32
CA ASN A 128 9.77 20.36 -2.14
C ASN A 128 8.94 20.73 -0.90
N LYS A 129 9.62 20.85 0.24
CA LYS A 129 8.99 21.16 1.53
C LYS A 129 8.40 22.56 1.56
N GLU A 130 9.05 23.53 0.94
CA GLU A 130 8.63 24.92 0.90
C GLU A 130 7.30 25.08 0.15
N GLU A 131 7.15 24.40 -0.99
CA GLU A 131 5.90 24.32 -1.77
C GLU A 131 4.80 23.60 -0.97
N ALA A 132 5.13 22.52 -0.26
CA ALA A 132 4.17 21.83 0.60
C ALA A 132 3.67 22.71 1.76
N GLU A 133 4.54 23.50 2.38
CA GLU A 133 4.15 24.47 3.42
C GLU A 133 3.30 25.60 2.83
N ARG A 134 3.60 26.06 1.60
CA ARG A 134 2.78 27.06 0.90
C ARG A 134 1.38 26.51 0.58
N ALA A 135 1.30 25.27 0.08
CA ALA A 135 0.05 24.56 -0.17
C ALA A 135 -0.76 24.37 1.13
N CYS A 136 -0.12 23.97 2.23
CA CYS A 136 -0.76 23.84 3.54
C CYS A 136 -1.45 25.14 3.99
N LYS A 137 -0.79 26.30 3.81
CA LYS A 137 -1.37 27.61 4.15
C LYS A 137 -2.58 27.98 3.29
N ILE A 138 -2.64 27.51 2.05
CA ILE A 138 -3.80 27.70 1.18
C ILE A 138 -4.95 26.81 1.67
N LEU A 139 -4.66 25.53 1.94
CA LEU A 139 -5.64 24.60 2.50
C LEU A 139 -6.22 25.07 3.84
N GLU A 140 -5.40 25.70 4.69
CA GLU A 140 -5.86 26.30 5.95
C GLU A 140 -6.95 27.37 5.75
N LYS A 141 -6.83 28.19 4.71
CA LYS A 141 -7.86 29.18 4.35
C LYS A 141 -9.17 28.54 3.87
N ARG A 142 -9.10 27.29 3.40
CA ARG A 142 -10.24 26.45 3.02
C ARG A 142 -10.84 25.65 4.18
N GLY A 143 -10.33 25.82 5.39
CA GLY A 143 -10.82 25.11 6.58
C GLY A 143 -10.20 23.73 6.77
N PHE A 144 -9.10 23.41 6.10
CA PHE A 144 -8.27 22.27 6.51
C PHE A 144 -7.38 22.65 7.68
N CYS A 145 -7.12 21.71 8.58
CA CYS A 145 -6.20 21.91 9.70
C CYS A 145 -4.96 21.04 9.52
N LYS A 146 -3.78 21.64 9.62
CA LYS A 146 -2.52 20.89 9.69
C LYS A 146 -2.50 20.03 10.96
N LYS A 147 -2.16 18.75 10.83
CA LYS A 147 -1.95 17.89 12.01
C LYS A 147 -0.65 18.28 12.71
N GLU A 148 -0.72 18.61 14.00
CA GLU A 148 0.44 19.03 14.82
C GLU A 148 1.43 17.89 15.07
N TYR A 149 0.93 16.66 15.21
CA TYR A 149 1.77 15.47 15.43
C TYR A 149 1.75 14.57 14.20
N GLN A 150 2.91 14.42 13.56
CA GLN A 150 3.10 13.55 12.41
C GLN A 150 4.21 12.55 12.73
N ALA A 151 3.87 11.27 12.73
CA ALA A 151 4.86 10.19 12.89
C ALA A 151 5.73 9.99 11.64
N ALA A 152 5.31 10.58 10.52
CA ALA A 152 5.88 10.41 9.19
C ALA A 152 6.55 11.72 8.75
N HIS A 153 7.82 11.65 8.34
CA HIS A 153 8.59 12.83 7.90
C HIS A 153 8.51 13.09 6.39
N HIS A 154 7.77 12.26 5.64
CA HIS A 154 7.72 12.31 4.17
C HIS A 154 6.53 13.11 3.62
N HIS A 155 5.59 13.55 4.45
CA HIS A 155 4.45 14.36 4.03
C HIS A 155 4.02 15.35 5.11
N ILE A 156 3.22 16.34 4.72
CA ILE A 156 2.41 17.17 5.62
C ILE A 156 0.96 16.70 5.52
N ALA A 157 0.41 16.22 6.63
CA ALA A 157 -0.98 15.80 6.73
C ALA A 157 -1.88 16.98 7.16
N CYS A 158 -2.96 17.20 6.39
CA CYS A 158 -4.01 18.16 6.62
C CYS A 158 -5.36 17.45 6.70
N SER A 159 -6.25 17.86 7.59
CA SER A 159 -7.58 17.27 7.74
C SER A 159 -8.66 18.30 7.48
N GLY A 160 -9.60 17.98 6.59
CA GLY A 160 -10.79 18.80 6.35
C GLY A 160 -11.81 18.65 7.48
N VAL A 161 -12.74 19.61 7.55
CA VAL A 161 -13.87 19.62 8.51
C VAL A 161 -14.74 18.36 8.40
N ASP A 162 -14.77 17.75 7.23
CA ASP A 162 -15.50 16.53 6.93
C ASP A 162 -14.75 15.23 7.22
N GLY A 163 -13.54 15.33 7.78
CA GLY A 163 -12.70 14.18 8.10
C GLY A 163 -11.91 13.61 6.91
N ILE A 164 -11.94 14.25 5.73
CA ILE A 164 -11.07 13.84 4.63
C ILE A 164 -9.63 14.25 4.94
N GLU A 165 -8.71 13.30 4.81
CA GLU A 165 -7.29 13.54 4.99
C GLU A 165 -6.61 13.87 3.66
N MET A 166 -5.72 14.84 3.69
CA MET A 166 -4.86 15.23 2.59
C MET A 166 -3.41 15.07 3.01
N GLU A 167 -2.62 14.35 2.21
CA GLU A 167 -1.20 14.15 2.43
C GLU A 167 -0.41 14.87 1.34
N LEU A 168 0.29 15.94 1.73
CA LEU A 168 1.21 16.68 0.86
C LEU A 168 2.60 16.05 0.96
N HIS A 169 2.91 15.11 0.06
CA HIS A 169 4.16 14.36 0.03
C HIS A 169 5.32 15.25 -0.40
N VAL A 170 6.35 15.35 0.44
CA VAL A 170 7.60 16.06 0.16
C VAL A 170 8.71 15.12 -0.29
N THR A 171 8.55 13.82 -0.07
CA THR A 171 9.43 12.76 -0.60
C THR A 171 8.59 11.58 -1.11
N LEU A 172 9.13 10.82 -2.08
CA LEU A 172 8.41 9.68 -2.69
C LEU A 172 8.08 8.55 -1.70
N ALA A 173 8.89 8.41 -0.66
CA ALA A 173 8.71 7.43 0.39
C ALA A 173 9.33 7.94 1.69
N GLU A 174 8.95 7.31 2.80
CA GLU A 174 9.71 7.36 4.04
C GLU A 174 11.12 6.84 3.80
N PRO A 175 12.14 7.36 4.52
CA PRO A 175 13.47 6.83 4.45
C PRO A 175 13.47 5.32 4.71
N PHE A 176 13.86 4.57 3.68
CA PHE A 176 14.16 3.17 3.84
C PHE A 176 15.44 3.02 4.64
N ASP A 177 15.65 1.79 5.00
CA ASP A 177 16.79 1.35 5.73
C ASP A 177 18.09 1.48 4.86
N SER A 178 17.96 1.42 3.53
CA SER A 178 19.03 1.53 2.53
C SER A 178 19.34 2.99 2.16
N GLU A 179 20.52 3.49 2.53
CA GLU A 179 20.97 4.85 2.17
C GLU A 179 21.13 5.04 0.66
N LYS A 180 21.63 4.02 -0.05
CA LYS A 180 21.75 4.02 -1.51
C LYS A 180 20.37 4.24 -2.15
N THR A 181 19.38 3.46 -1.72
CA THR A 181 18.00 3.58 -2.22
C THR A 181 17.42 4.95 -1.90
N ASN A 182 17.58 5.45 -0.67
CA ASN A 182 17.07 6.77 -0.30
C ASN A 182 17.70 7.91 -1.12
N THR A 183 19.00 7.82 -1.40
CA THR A 183 19.71 8.80 -2.23
C THR A 183 19.17 8.78 -3.64
N TYR A 184 18.98 7.58 -4.21
CA TYR A 184 18.39 7.42 -5.54
C TYR A 184 16.96 7.96 -5.63
N LEU A 185 16.11 7.68 -4.63
CA LEU A 185 14.73 8.16 -4.61
C LEU A 185 14.64 9.69 -4.53
N LYS A 186 15.55 10.33 -3.79
CA LYS A 186 15.65 11.80 -3.77
C LYS A 186 16.00 12.37 -5.14
N GLN A 187 16.88 11.71 -5.88
CA GLN A 187 17.23 12.11 -7.25
C GLN A 187 16.07 11.94 -8.22
N CYS A 188 15.29 10.85 -8.06
CA CYS A 188 14.15 10.55 -8.92
C CYS A 188 12.99 11.55 -8.78
N GLN A 189 12.84 12.21 -7.64
CA GLN A 189 11.69 13.08 -7.37
C GLN A 189 11.53 14.21 -8.40
N ALA A 190 12.64 14.81 -8.86
CA ALA A 190 12.57 15.81 -9.92
C ALA A 190 12.04 15.22 -11.23
N SER A 191 12.46 14.00 -11.56
CA SER A 191 12.03 13.30 -12.77
C SER A 191 10.55 12.96 -12.79
N PHE A 192 9.88 12.83 -11.63
CA PHE A 192 8.41 12.69 -11.57
C PHE A 192 7.70 13.93 -12.14
N PHE A 193 8.23 15.13 -11.87
CA PHE A 193 7.67 16.37 -12.41
C PHE A 193 8.00 16.55 -13.89
N GLU A 194 9.18 16.13 -14.34
CA GLU A 194 9.56 16.17 -15.75
C GLU A 194 8.75 15.18 -16.60
N HIS A 195 8.45 13.99 -16.05
CA HIS A 195 7.73 12.92 -16.71
C HIS A 195 6.34 12.77 -16.13
N ARG A 196 5.49 13.74 -16.45
CA ARG A 196 4.07 13.75 -16.11
C ARG A 196 3.20 13.74 -17.37
N LYS A 197 1.94 13.39 -17.18
CA LYS A 197 0.92 13.39 -18.22
C LYS A 197 -0.38 13.96 -17.66
N SER A 198 -1.09 14.69 -18.50
CA SER A 198 -2.49 15.02 -18.25
C SER A 198 -3.35 13.80 -18.59
N GLN A 199 -4.21 13.38 -17.67
CA GLN A 199 -5.10 12.24 -17.86
C GLN A 199 -6.52 12.60 -17.45
N ASP A 200 -7.49 12.26 -18.31
CA ASP A 200 -8.91 12.31 -17.95
C ASP A 200 -9.26 11.14 -17.02
N VAL A 201 -9.89 11.48 -15.91
CA VAL A 201 -10.37 10.56 -14.87
C VAL A 201 -11.84 10.90 -14.65
N MET A 202 -12.72 10.11 -15.27
CA MET A 202 -14.18 10.29 -15.14
C MET A 202 -14.64 11.72 -15.50
N GLY A 203 -14.10 12.32 -16.56
CA GLY A 203 -14.44 13.69 -16.99
C GLY A 203 -13.71 14.81 -16.23
N VAL A 204 -12.71 14.45 -15.42
CA VAL A 204 -11.85 15.39 -14.71
C VAL A 204 -10.40 15.16 -15.10
N THR A 205 -9.72 16.21 -15.58
CA THR A 205 -8.31 16.14 -15.94
C THR A 205 -7.41 16.35 -14.72
N PHE A 206 -6.46 15.43 -14.51
CA PHE A 206 -5.39 15.56 -13.51
C PHE A 206 -4.01 15.47 -14.15
N GLU A 207 -3.04 16.13 -13.53
CA GLU A 207 -1.62 15.87 -13.76
C GLU A 207 -1.19 14.65 -12.93
N LEU A 208 -0.85 13.56 -13.63
CA LEU A 208 -0.38 12.30 -13.06
C LEU A 208 1.07 12.05 -13.50
N ALA A 209 1.78 11.21 -12.76
CA ALA A 209 3.07 10.70 -13.22
C ALA A 209 2.91 9.89 -14.52
N ALA A 210 3.92 9.92 -15.40
CA ALA A 210 4.00 9.03 -16.55
C ALA A 210 4.01 7.55 -16.11
N ASP A 211 3.75 6.63 -17.03
CA ASP A 211 3.43 5.24 -16.68
C ASP A 211 4.53 4.57 -15.85
N ALA A 212 5.80 4.70 -16.23
CA ALA A 212 6.93 4.15 -15.51
C ALA A 212 7.00 4.64 -14.05
N TYR A 213 6.79 5.95 -13.87
CA TYR A 213 6.86 6.62 -12.58
C TYR A 213 5.62 6.32 -11.71
N GLN A 214 4.44 6.21 -12.32
CA GLN A 214 3.22 5.79 -11.64
C GLN A 214 3.34 4.35 -11.14
N ALA A 215 3.84 3.43 -11.97
CA ALA A 215 4.13 2.05 -11.56
C ALA A 215 5.15 2.03 -10.41
N PHE A 216 6.23 2.79 -10.54
CA PHE A 216 7.25 2.88 -9.51
C PHE A 216 6.71 3.38 -8.18
N TYR A 217 5.86 4.42 -8.19
CA TYR A 217 5.24 4.92 -6.98
C TYR A 217 4.26 3.93 -6.34
N LEU A 218 3.45 3.21 -7.14
CA LEU A 218 2.61 2.12 -6.62
C LEU A 218 3.43 1.04 -5.91
N LEU A 219 4.60 0.70 -6.47
CA LEU A 219 5.52 -0.25 -5.88
C LEU A 219 6.13 0.28 -4.56
N LEU A 220 6.58 1.53 -4.54
CA LEU A 220 7.11 2.16 -3.32
C LEU A 220 6.06 2.21 -2.20
N HIS A 221 4.82 2.55 -2.54
CA HIS A 221 3.72 2.57 -1.60
C HIS A 221 3.46 1.17 -1.01
N MET A 222 3.39 0.13 -1.85
CA MET A 222 3.31 -1.26 -1.40
C MET A 222 4.49 -1.64 -0.51
N LEU A 223 5.71 -1.22 -0.86
CA LEU A 223 6.92 -1.51 -0.10
C LEU A 223 6.88 -0.87 1.30
N GLN A 224 6.50 0.40 1.41
CA GLN A 224 6.39 1.08 2.70
C GLN A 224 5.41 0.36 3.62
N HIS A 225 4.23 0.00 3.12
CA HIS A 225 3.29 -0.80 3.90
C HIS A 225 3.86 -2.17 4.24
N PHE A 226 4.47 -2.85 3.26
CA PHE A 226 5.09 -4.16 3.44
C PHE A 226 6.21 -4.18 4.47
N LEU A 227 6.94 -3.08 4.70
CA LEU A 227 7.99 -3.01 5.72
C LEU A 227 7.47 -2.65 7.11
N ARG A 228 6.29 -2.04 7.21
CA ARG A 228 5.72 -1.57 8.48
C ARG A 228 4.66 -2.54 9.01
N ALA A 229 3.49 -2.58 8.40
CA ALA A 229 2.31 -3.29 8.90
C ALA A 229 1.85 -4.44 7.98
N GLY A 230 2.29 -4.45 6.73
CA GLY A 230 1.69 -5.20 5.63
C GLY A 230 0.57 -4.41 4.95
N PHE A 231 0.01 -4.96 3.87
CA PHE A 231 -1.02 -4.31 3.07
C PHE A 231 -2.06 -5.32 2.58
N GLY A 232 -3.27 -4.82 2.27
CA GLY A 232 -4.39 -5.64 1.80
C GLY A 232 -4.40 -5.83 0.27
N LEU A 233 -5.27 -6.72 -0.22
CA LEU A 233 -5.34 -7.09 -1.64
C LEU A 233 -5.61 -5.91 -2.59
N LYS A 234 -6.18 -4.79 -2.10
CA LYS A 234 -6.40 -3.58 -2.90
C LYS A 234 -5.14 -3.12 -3.64
N LEU A 235 -3.96 -3.15 -3.00
CA LEU A 235 -2.73 -2.69 -3.67
C LEU A 235 -2.26 -3.67 -4.75
N LEU A 236 -2.53 -4.97 -4.60
CA LEU A 236 -2.32 -5.94 -5.68
C LEU A 236 -3.30 -5.71 -6.83
N CYS A 237 -4.56 -5.35 -6.53
CA CYS A 237 -5.55 -4.99 -7.53
C CYS A 237 -5.10 -3.77 -8.35
N ASP A 238 -4.55 -2.73 -7.69
CA ASP A 238 -3.97 -1.57 -8.35
C ASP A 238 -2.83 -1.97 -9.30
N TRP A 239 -1.99 -2.92 -8.88
CA TRP A 239 -0.91 -3.46 -9.72
C TRP A 239 -1.44 -4.20 -10.95
N VAL A 240 -2.47 -5.02 -10.78
CA VAL A 240 -3.09 -5.77 -11.88
C VAL A 240 -3.66 -4.80 -12.93
N VAL A 241 -4.57 -3.91 -12.54
CA VAL A 241 -5.22 -2.99 -13.51
C VAL A 241 -4.21 -2.07 -14.18
N PHE A 242 -3.13 -1.70 -13.49
CA PHE A 242 -2.07 -0.89 -14.06
C PHE A 242 -1.34 -1.61 -15.21
N TRP A 243 -0.98 -2.89 -15.03
CA TRP A 243 -0.25 -3.65 -16.05
C TRP A 243 -1.15 -4.33 -17.09
N GLU A 244 -2.44 -4.45 -16.82
CA GLU A 244 -3.43 -4.90 -17.81
C GLU A 244 -3.65 -3.87 -18.91
N LYS A 245 -3.47 -2.57 -18.62
CA LYS A 245 -3.56 -1.52 -19.64
C LYS A 245 -2.37 -1.61 -20.63
N PRO A 246 -2.53 -1.13 -21.87
CA PRO A 246 -1.40 -0.97 -22.77
C PRO A 246 -0.36 0.00 -22.19
N VAL A 247 0.89 -0.45 -22.07
CA VAL A 247 2.04 0.36 -21.66
C VAL A 247 3.12 0.24 -22.73
N ARG A 248 3.64 1.39 -23.18
CA ARG A 248 4.66 1.45 -24.24
C ARG A 248 5.97 0.79 -23.79
N LYS A 249 6.77 0.33 -24.75
CA LYS A 249 8.04 -0.33 -24.45
C LYS A 249 9.01 0.59 -23.71
N GLU A 250 9.06 1.87 -24.09
CA GLU A 250 9.96 2.86 -23.50
C GLU A 250 9.65 3.10 -22.02
N GLU A 251 8.36 3.08 -21.65
CA GLU A 251 7.91 3.20 -20.26
C GLU A 251 8.27 1.94 -19.46
N LYS A 252 8.16 0.75 -20.06
CA LYS A 252 8.62 -0.51 -19.44
C LYS A 252 10.13 -0.48 -19.19
N ASP A 253 10.91 -0.05 -20.17
CA ASP A 253 12.37 0.06 -20.07
C ASP A 253 12.77 1.09 -18.98
N THR A 254 12.09 2.24 -18.94
CA THR A 254 12.28 3.26 -17.90
C THR A 254 11.94 2.72 -16.52
N PHE A 255 10.84 1.97 -16.41
CA PHE A 255 10.46 1.34 -15.15
C PHE A 255 11.54 0.34 -14.67
N ILE A 256 12.11 -0.47 -15.56
CA ILE A 256 13.23 -1.35 -15.21
C ILE A 256 14.44 -0.55 -14.70
N GLN A 257 14.80 0.57 -15.33
CA GLN A 257 15.90 1.43 -14.84
C GLN A 257 15.62 1.99 -13.44
N LEU A 258 14.38 2.39 -13.15
CA LEU A 258 13.96 2.81 -11.81
C LEU A 258 14.12 1.68 -10.78
N LEU A 259 13.80 0.43 -11.16
CA LEU A 259 13.99 -0.73 -10.28
C LEU A 259 15.46 -1.06 -10.05
N GLU A 260 16.30 -1.03 -11.09
CA GLU A 260 17.74 -1.28 -11.00
C GLU A 260 18.44 -0.26 -10.10
N GLY A 261 18.15 1.03 -10.30
CA GLY A 261 18.74 2.11 -9.49
C GLY A 261 18.31 2.06 -8.01
N SER A 262 17.11 1.57 -7.73
CA SER A 262 16.57 1.48 -6.37
C SER A 262 16.84 0.14 -5.65
N GLY A 263 17.23 -0.91 -6.39
CA GLY A 263 17.39 -2.28 -5.89
C GLY A 263 16.05 -2.98 -5.62
N LEU A 264 15.01 -2.65 -6.39
CA LEU A 264 13.63 -3.12 -6.16
C LEU A 264 13.13 -4.16 -7.17
N ILE A 265 14.00 -4.69 -8.02
CA ILE A 265 13.62 -5.72 -9.01
C ILE A 265 12.97 -6.94 -8.33
N GLY A 266 13.59 -7.48 -7.27
CA GLY A 266 13.06 -8.66 -6.59
C GLY A 266 11.68 -8.44 -5.97
N PHE A 267 11.46 -7.26 -5.39
CA PHE A 267 10.15 -6.90 -4.84
C PHE A 267 9.09 -6.71 -5.92
N ALA A 268 9.42 -6.04 -7.03
CA ALA A 268 8.51 -5.91 -8.16
C ALA A 268 8.16 -7.27 -8.77
N SER A 269 9.15 -8.15 -8.87
CA SER A 269 9.00 -9.47 -9.49
C SER A 269 8.16 -10.42 -8.63
N ILE A 270 8.32 -10.43 -7.30
CA ILE A 270 7.48 -11.27 -6.42
C ILE A 270 6.02 -10.78 -6.39
N ILE A 271 5.79 -9.46 -6.34
CA ILE A 271 4.45 -8.86 -6.41
C ILE A 271 3.78 -9.27 -7.73
N THR A 272 4.49 -9.12 -8.83
CA THR A 272 3.99 -9.46 -10.17
C THR A 272 3.70 -10.95 -10.29
N ALA A 273 4.59 -11.83 -9.81
CA ALA A 273 4.38 -13.27 -9.82
C ALA A 273 3.14 -13.68 -9.00
N VAL A 274 2.87 -13.01 -7.87
CA VAL A 274 1.65 -13.20 -7.08
C VAL A 274 0.41 -12.75 -7.86
N CYS A 275 0.44 -11.57 -8.48
CA CYS A 275 -0.68 -11.06 -9.27
C CYS A 275 -1.00 -11.98 -10.48
N VAL A 276 0.02 -12.48 -11.19
CA VAL A 276 -0.17 -13.45 -12.28
C VAL A 276 -0.82 -14.74 -11.76
N LYS A 277 -0.31 -15.27 -10.64
CA LYS A 277 -0.79 -16.56 -10.11
C LYS A 277 -2.20 -16.51 -9.53
N TYR A 278 -2.53 -15.46 -8.78
CA TYR A 278 -3.75 -15.40 -7.96
C TYR A 278 -4.83 -14.47 -8.51
N LEU A 279 -4.45 -13.42 -9.26
CA LEU A 279 -5.38 -12.43 -9.78
C LEU A 279 -5.50 -12.46 -11.32
N GLN A 280 -4.80 -13.39 -11.98
CA GLN A 280 -4.80 -13.60 -13.44
C GLN A 280 -4.29 -12.40 -14.24
N LEU A 281 -3.32 -11.64 -13.69
CA LEU A 281 -2.58 -10.67 -14.49
C LEU A 281 -1.94 -11.39 -15.69
N ASP A 282 -2.13 -10.85 -16.88
CA ASP A 282 -1.59 -11.40 -18.12
C ASP A 282 -0.05 -11.45 -18.08
N ARG A 283 0.48 -12.67 -18.11
CA ARG A 283 1.93 -12.94 -18.03
C ARG A 283 2.68 -12.30 -19.20
N GLU A 284 2.10 -12.22 -20.39
CA GLU A 284 2.77 -11.65 -21.56
C GLU A 284 3.01 -10.15 -21.40
N LYS A 285 2.04 -9.43 -20.80
CA LYS A 285 2.15 -7.99 -20.56
C LYS A 285 3.29 -7.64 -19.61
N VAL A 286 3.62 -8.55 -18.68
CA VAL A 286 4.63 -8.38 -17.63
C VAL A 286 5.87 -9.28 -17.77
N ALA A 287 6.04 -9.97 -18.91
CA ALA A 287 7.19 -10.84 -19.16
C ALA A 287 8.53 -10.10 -19.00
N PHE A 288 8.58 -8.85 -19.47
CA PHE A 288 9.76 -7.96 -19.36
C PHE A 288 10.31 -7.80 -17.94
N LEU A 289 9.47 -7.98 -16.92
CA LEU A 289 9.84 -7.95 -15.51
C LEU A 289 10.12 -9.36 -14.97
N LEU A 290 9.23 -10.32 -15.25
CA LEU A 290 9.35 -11.70 -14.75
C LEU A 290 10.55 -12.47 -15.30
N ASP A 291 11.05 -12.09 -16.47
CA ASP A 291 12.23 -12.70 -17.09
C ASP A 291 13.53 -12.22 -16.42
N ARG A 292 13.48 -11.15 -15.61
CA ARG A 292 14.64 -10.64 -14.85
C ARG A 292 14.86 -11.41 -13.58
N GLU A 293 13.78 -11.75 -12.90
CA GLU A 293 13.85 -12.46 -11.63
C GLU A 293 12.63 -13.37 -11.42
N SER A 294 12.91 -14.65 -11.20
CA SER A 294 11.88 -15.68 -11.03
C SER A 294 11.93 -16.28 -9.63
N PHE A 295 10.75 -16.51 -9.05
CA PHE A 295 10.60 -17.17 -7.76
C PHE A 295 9.92 -18.53 -7.91
N ASP A 296 10.31 -19.48 -7.08
CA ASP A 296 9.66 -20.78 -7.04
C ASP A 296 8.22 -20.67 -6.51
N LYS A 297 7.38 -21.67 -6.83
CA LYS A 297 5.95 -21.66 -6.49
C LYS A 297 5.69 -21.52 -4.98
N LYS A 298 6.58 -22.02 -4.12
CA LYS A 298 6.42 -22.00 -2.67
C LYS A 298 6.70 -20.60 -2.11
N THR A 299 7.73 -19.92 -2.62
CA THR A 299 8.00 -18.52 -2.27
C THR A 299 6.83 -17.62 -2.64
N VAL A 300 6.29 -17.76 -3.86
CA VAL A 300 5.10 -17.01 -4.32
C VAL A 300 3.87 -17.29 -3.44
N SER A 301 3.59 -18.57 -3.13
CA SER A 301 2.47 -18.92 -2.23
C SER A 301 2.67 -18.38 -0.81
N SER A 302 3.90 -18.41 -0.31
CA SER A 302 4.23 -17.94 1.05
C SER A 302 4.08 -16.42 1.16
N PHE A 303 4.46 -15.69 0.11
CA PHE A 303 4.27 -14.25 0.04
C PHE A 303 2.79 -13.87 -0.01
N MET A 304 1.99 -14.56 -0.84
CA MET A 304 0.54 -14.33 -0.85
C MET A 304 -0.11 -14.62 0.50
N LYS A 305 0.33 -15.69 1.19
CA LYS A 305 -0.16 -15.99 2.53
C LYS A 305 0.19 -14.90 3.55
N GLU A 306 1.38 -14.32 3.46
CA GLU A 306 1.77 -13.17 4.30
C GLU A 306 0.87 -11.95 4.05
N ILE A 307 0.46 -11.69 2.80
CA ILE A 307 -0.48 -10.61 2.45
C ILE A 307 -1.86 -10.87 3.07
N PHE A 308 -2.37 -12.10 2.97
CA PHE A 308 -3.63 -12.48 3.62
C PHE A 308 -3.56 -12.34 5.14
N GLU A 309 -2.48 -12.83 5.76
CA GLU A 309 -2.23 -12.67 7.19
C GLU A 309 -2.03 -11.19 7.61
N ALA A 310 -1.74 -10.29 6.66
CA ALA A 310 -1.50 -8.88 6.92
C ALA A 310 -2.75 -8.02 6.97
N GLU A 311 -3.71 -8.31 6.09
CA GLU A 311 -4.88 -7.45 5.85
C GLU A 311 -4.44 -5.99 5.54
N GLU A 312 -5.37 -5.03 5.52
CA GLU A 312 -4.99 -3.61 5.43
C GLU A 312 -4.65 -3.06 6.83
N PHE A 313 -3.47 -2.45 6.98
CA PHE A 313 -2.98 -1.79 8.19
C PHE A 313 -2.86 -2.68 9.47
N GLY A 314 -2.85 -4.01 9.33
CA GLY A 314 -2.66 -4.92 10.48
C GLY A 314 -3.82 -4.87 11.49
N HIS A 315 -5.02 -4.46 11.06
CA HIS A 315 -6.17 -4.26 11.95
C HIS A 315 -6.66 -5.54 12.66
N SER A 316 -6.31 -6.74 12.18
CA SER A 316 -6.61 -8.00 12.87
C SER A 316 -5.48 -8.55 13.72
N ASP A 317 -4.28 -7.98 13.65
CA ASP A 317 -3.11 -8.56 14.30
C ASP A 317 -2.25 -7.44 14.90
N THR A 318 -2.70 -6.98 16.07
CA THR A 318 -1.94 -6.06 16.95
C THR A 318 -0.56 -6.60 17.36
N ASP A 319 -0.20 -7.80 16.91
CA ASP A 319 1.04 -8.56 17.05
C ASP A 319 2.22 -8.11 16.18
N ARG A 320 1.99 -7.25 15.19
CA ARG A 320 2.99 -7.04 14.15
C ARG A 320 4.11 -6.09 14.60
N MET A 321 5.34 -6.62 14.64
CA MET A 321 6.56 -5.83 14.71
C MET A 321 6.97 -5.31 13.33
N VAL A 322 7.64 -4.16 13.31
CA VAL A 322 8.39 -3.64 12.14
C VAL A 322 9.31 -4.74 11.63
N VAL A 323 9.39 -4.88 10.30
CA VAL A 323 10.19 -5.95 9.71
C VAL A 323 11.66 -5.78 10.07
N LEU A 324 12.25 -6.85 10.60
CA LEU A 324 13.63 -6.86 11.04
C LEU A 324 14.55 -7.19 9.85
N ARG A 325 15.61 -6.39 9.70
CA ARG A 325 16.69 -6.66 8.76
C ARG A 325 17.43 -7.94 9.15
N GLY A 326 17.48 -8.93 8.26
CA GLY A 326 18.31 -10.11 8.45
C GLY A 326 17.85 -11.04 9.59
N THR A 327 18.43 -12.24 9.60
CA THR A 327 18.11 -13.28 10.58
C THR A 327 19.05 -13.30 11.79
N LYS A 328 20.07 -12.42 11.84
CA LYS A 328 21.12 -12.45 12.86
C LYS A 328 20.68 -11.76 14.14
N LEU A 329 21.10 -12.30 15.30
CA LEU A 329 20.80 -11.76 16.63
C LEU A 329 21.20 -10.27 16.79
N THR A 330 22.26 -9.84 16.10
CA THR A 330 22.74 -8.46 16.07
C THR A 330 21.72 -7.48 15.51
N ASP A 331 20.91 -7.91 14.55
CA ASP A 331 19.88 -7.06 13.95
C ASP A 331 18.68 -6.87 14.89
N TYR A 332 18.32 -7.91 15.64
CA TYR A 332 17.33 -7.81 16.73
C TYR A 332 17.79 -6.83 17.80
N ILE A 333 19.06 -6.91 18.20
CA ILE A 333 19.68 -6.00 19.18
C ILE A 333 19.65 -4.55 18.65
N ARG A 334 19.96 -4.33 17.37
CA ARG A 334 19.92 -2.99 16.75
C ARG A 334 18.51 -2.40 16.73
N GLU A 335 17.52 -3.16 16.27
CA GLU A 335 16.14 -2.67 16.23
C GLU A 335 15.61 -2.40 17.64
N PHE A 336 15.90 -3.29 18.58
CA PHE A 336 15.51 -3.10 19.97
C PHE A 336 16.17 -1.85 20.58
N HIS A 337 17.44 -1.59 20.24
CA HIS A 337 18.14 -0.36 20.62
C HIS A 337 17.50 0.89 20.00
N HIS A 338 17.09 0.80 18.74
CA HIS A 338 16.42 1.88 18.02
C HIS A 338 15.05 2.20 18.65
N GLN A 339 14.24 1.17 18.93
CA GLN A 339 12.96 1.30 19.64
C GLN A 339 13.12 1.89 21.04
N MET A 340 14.18 1.53 21.77
CA MET A 340 14.50 2.13 23.06
C MET A 340 14.77 3.64 22.92
N LYS A 341 15.56 4.07 21.93
CA LYS A 341 15.83 5.49 21.66
C LYS A 341 14.57 6.27 21.25
N LEU A 342 13.69 5.67 20.45
CA LEU A 342 12.41 6.28 20.07
C LEU A 342 11.45 6.42 21.26
N THR A 343 11.40 5.41 22.13
CA THR A 343 10.54 5.42 23.32
C THR A 343 11.04 6.42 24.37
N TYR A 344 12.37 6.60 24.46
CA TYR A 344 13.01 7.45 25.45
C TYR A 344 13.96 8.47 24.79
N PRO A 345 13.46 9.47 24.05
CA PRO A 345 14.29 10.34 23.20
C PRO A 345 15.25 11.26 23.97
N LYS A 346 14.93 11.60 25.24
CA LYS A 346 15.80 12.38 26.12
C LYS A 346 16.80 11.49 26.88
N ALA A 347 16.31 10.40 27.50
CA ALA A 347 17.14 9.50 28.30
C ALA A 347 18.03 8.57 27.46
N GLY A 348 17.61 8.20 26.25
CA GLY A 348 18.36 7.38 25.29
C GLY A 348 19.59 8.06 24.69
N ARG A 349 19.87 9.32 25.04
CA ARG A 349 21.13 10.01 24.76
C ARG A 349 22.20 9.72 25.82
N CYS A 350 21.81 9.28 27.01
CA CYS A 350 22.73 8.95 28.10
C CYS A 350 23.08 7.45 28.06
N VAL A 351 24.32 7.14 27.66
CA VAL A 351 24.80 5.75 27.49
C VAL A 351 24.76 4.96 28.80
N ILE A 352 25.00 5.62 29.94
CA ILE A 352 24.97 5.00 31.28
C ILE A 352 23.58 4.44 31.59
N LEU A 353 22.51 5.04 31.07
CA LEU A 353 21.13 4.60 31.30
C LEU A 353 20.71 3.43 30.40
N TYR A 354 21.53 3.02 29.43
CA TYR A 354 21.14 2.01 28.44
C TYR A 354 20.70 0.67 29.05
N PRO A 355 21.40 0.10 30.05
CA PRO A 355 20.97 -1.16 30.65
C PRO A 355 19.57 -1.07 31.26
N VAL A 356 19.27 0.03 31.95
CA VAL A 356 17.95 0.27 32.58
C VAL A 356 16.89 0.52 31.51
N LEU A 357 17.18 1.36 30.51
CA LEU A 357 16.25 1.67 29.43
C LEU A 357 15.93 0.43 28.57
N TRP A 358 16.89 -0.48 28.37
CA TRP A 358 16.67 -1.75 27.70
C TRP A 358 15.70 -2.64 28.46
N ILE A 359 15.90 -2.79 29.77
CA ILE A 359 14.98 -3.56 30.63
C ILE A 359 13.60 -2.93 30.62
N MET A 360 13.48 -1.61 30.74
CA MET A 360 12.20 -0.90 30.67
C MET A 360 11.51 -1.08 29.31
N THR A 361 12.26 -1.00 28.22
CA THR A 361 11.75 -1.24 26.86
C THR A 361 11.25 -2.68 26.73
N LEU A 362 11.96 -3.65 27.31
CA LEU A 362 11.63 -5.08 27.23
C LEU A 362 10.39 -5.39 28.06
N CYS A 363 10.34 -4.91 29.30
CA CYS A 363 9.19 -5.05 30.17
C CYS A 363 7.96 -4.36 29.57
N GLY A 364 8.13 -3.16 29.00
CA GLY A 364 7.06 -2.44 28.30
C GLY A 364 6.60 -3.15 27.03
N PHE A 365 7.50 -3.79 26.28
CA PHE A 365 7.17 -4.63 25.13
C PHE A 365 6.39 -5.87 25.54
N LEU A 366 6.89 -6.64 26.53
CA LEU A 366 6.23 -7.84 27.02
C LEU A 366 4.87 -7.54 27.66
N TYR A 367 4.77 -6.45 28.43
CA TYR A 367 3.52 -6.02 29.05
C TYR A 367 2.49 -5.59 28.00
N ARG A 368 2.87 -4.75 27.03
CA ARG A 368 1.97 -4.35 25.94
C ARG A 368 1.52 -5.56 25.12
N ASN A 369 2.43 -6.46 24.78
CA ASN A 369 2.09 -7.66 24.02
C ASN A 369 1.14 -8.59 24.79
N ARG A 370 1.38 -8.82 26.08
CA ARG A 370 0.53 -9.73 26.86
C ARG A 370 -0.81 -9.12 27.27
N LYS A 371 -0.84 -7.85 27.69
CA LYS A 371 -2.02 -7.21 28.29
C LYS A 371 -2.86 -6.42 27.28
N VAL A 372 -2.24 -5.83 26.27
CA VAL A 372 -2.95 -5.05 25.23
C VAL A 372 -3.23 -5.90 23.99
N ARG A 373 -2.29 -6.79 23.62
CA ARG A 373 -2.35 -7.54 22.35
C ARG A 373 -2.76 -9.01 22.50
N GLY A 374 -2.81 -9.54 23.72
CA GLY A 374 -3.25 -10.91 23.99
C GLY A 374 -2.30 -12.00 23.49
N THR A 375 -1.07 -11.66 23.11
CA THR A 375 -0.14 -12.57 22.44
C THR A 375 1.22 -12.64 23.11
N SER A 376 1.90 -13.77 22.91
CA SER A 376 3.20 -14.01 23.51
C SER A 376 4.32 -13.35 22.70
N GLY A 377 5.32 -12.77 23.38
CA GLY A 377 6.50 -12.23 22.72
C GLY A 377 7.24 -13.27 21.84
N ARG A 378 7.16 -14.56 22.20
CA ARG A 378 7.70 -15.66 21.37
C ARG A 378 6.99 -15.80 20.03
N ALA A 379 5.66 -15.67 20.00
CA ALA A 379 4.88 -15.74 18.76
C ALA A 379 5.23 -14.57 17.83
N ILE A 380 5.37 -13.37 18.37
CA ILE A 380 5.76 -12.16 17.63
C ILE A 380 7.16 -12.33 17.01
N MET A 381 8.13 -12.81 17.80
CA MET A 381 9.49 -13.08 17.32
C MET A 381 9.52 -14.15 16.21
N LYS A 382 8.69 -15.20 16.32
CA LYS A 382 8.57 -16.23 15.29
C LYS A 382 7.98 -15.66 13.98
N LYS A 383 6.95 -14.81 14.07
CA LYS A 383 6.38 -14.09 12.91
C LYS A 383 7.43 -13.17 12.27
N ALA A 384 8.15 -12.40 13.08
CA ALA A 384 9.21 -11.51 12.60
C ALA A 384 10.33 -12.29 11.88
N HIS A 385 10.78 -13.41 12.45
CA HIS A 385 11.80 -14.27 11.82
C HIS A 385 11.32 -14.86 10.47
N LYS A 386 10.06 -15.32 10.39
CA LYS A 386 9.44 -15.79 9.13
C LYS A 386 9.47 -14.68 8.06
N ARG A 387 9.13 -13.44 8.44
CA ARG A 387 9.10 -12.28 7.54
C ARG A 387 10.50 -11.85 7.10
N SER A 388 11.50 -11.85 8.00
CA SER A 388 12.89 -11.59 7.65
C SER A 388 13.44 -12.64 6.67
N LYS A 389 13.11 -13.92 6.87
CA LYS A 389 13.49 -14.98 5.91
C LYS A 389 12.83 -14.77 4.55
N LEU A 390 11.56 -14.37 4.53
CA LEU A 390 10.85 -14.04 3.30
C LEU A 390 11.51 -12.85 2.57
N MET A 391 11.96 -11.83 3.30
CA MET A 391 12.72 -10.71 2.71
C MET A 391 14.03 -11.14 2.06
N GLU A 392 14.78 -12.03 2.71
CA GLU A 392 16.03 -12.55 2.14
C GLU A 392 15.77 -13.33 0.84
N GLN A 393 14.63 -14.04 0.76
CA GLN A 393 14.22 -14.80 -0.42
C GLN A 393 13.76 -13.93 -1.59
N ILE A 394 13.20 -12.75 -1.35
CA ILE A 394 12.71 -11.82 -2.39
C ILE A 394 13.76 -10.80 -2.85
N HIS A 395 15.01 -10.95 -2.39
CA HIS A 395 16.15 -10.12 -2.79
C HIS A 395 15.92 -8.60 -2.71
N LEU A 396 15.17 -8.13 -1.72
CA LEU A 396 14.89 -6.71 -1.54
C LEU A 396 16.18 -5.90 -1.30
N PHE A 397 16.35 -4.79 -2.04
CA PHE A 397 17.51 -3.89 -2.03
C PHE A 397 18.83 -4.50 -2.53
N ARG A 398 18.77 -5.58 -3.33
CA ARG A 398 19.95 -6.16 -3.99
C ARG A 398 20.20 -5.59 -5.38
#